data_AF-A0A453G0S2-F1
#
_entry.id   AF-A0A453G0S2-F1
#
_cell.length_a   1.000
_cell.length_b   1.000
_cell.length_c   1.000
_cell.angle_alpha   90.00
_cell.angle_beta   90.00
_cell.angle_gamma   90.00
#
_symmetry.space_group_name_H-M   'P 1'
#
loop_
_entity.id
_entity.type
_entity.pdbx_description
1 polymer ?
#
loop_
_entity_poly.entity_id
_entity_poly.type
_entity_poly.pdbx_seq_one_letter_code
_entity_poly.pdbx_strand_id
1 'polypeptide(L)'
;RHRIMEMTGLPARDLRMLDPLLSYPSTILGRDRAIVVNLEHVRAIVTAAEVLVRDPSNPRLRPFLQELHARLALPDAVTTNPATDGGDDQGNVPISGSAKIPPFEFKVLEVCLEHTSKCMETETSVLESEAYPALDELTTKVSTSNLDDVRQIKNRLVQLSGRVQKVRDDIEHLLDDDTDMCEMYLTRKLAFQGVNNESSVNVDSNKHAFPDHDHDHEKYVTYS
;
A
#
# COMPACT_ATOMS: atom_id res chain seq x y z
N ARG A 1 8.07 2.34 -18.44
CA ARG A 1 7.09 1.26 -18.14
C ARG A 1 7.62 -0.17 -18.26
N HIS A 2 8.27 -0.55 -19.37
CA HIS A 2 8.74 -1.94 -19.62
C HIS A 2 9.68 -2.48 -18.52
N ARG A 3 10.67 -1.69 -18.08
CA ARG A 3 11.57 -2.07 -16.99
C ARG A 3 10.84 -2.40 -15.67
N ILE A 4 9.82 -1.61 -15.31
CA ILE A 4 9.01 -1.88 -14.11
C ILE A 4 8.26 -3.21 -14.26
N MET A 5 7.70 -3.49 -15.44
CA MET A 5 6.99 -4.76 -15.71
C MET A 5 7.94 -5.97 -15.59
N GLU A 6 9.16 -5.86 -16.09
CA GLU A 6 10.17 -6.91 -16.00
C GLU A 6 10.63 -7.13 -14.55
N MET A 7 10.90 -6.04 -13.81
CA MET A 7 11.32 -6.10 -12.42
C MET A 7 10.22 -6.66 -11.50
N THR A 8 8.96 -6.27 -11.71
CA THR A 8 7.85 -6.58 -10.79
C THR A 8 6.98 -7.74 -11.26
N GLY A 9 7.15 -8.22 -12.50
CA GLY A 9 6.29 -9.24 -13.11
C GLY A 9 4.86 -8.75 -13.43
N LEU A 10 4.57 -7.46 -13.25
CA LEU A 10 3.21 -6.93 -13.39
C LEU A 10 2.78 -6.81 -14.85
N PRO A 11 1.56 -7.26 -15.19
CA PRO A 11 1.01 -7.03 -16.52
C PRO A 11 0.68 -5.55 -16.72
N ALA A 12 0.67 -5.10 -17.98
CA ALA A 12 0.41 -3.71 -18.30
C ALA A 12 -0.94 -3.20 -17.76
N ARG A 13 -1.95 -4.07 -17.66
CA ARG A 13 -3.27 -3.75 -17.07
C ARG A 13 -3.15 -3.22 -15.64
N ASP A 14 -2.36 -3.88 -14.82
CA ASP A 14 -2.28 -3.57 -13.40
C ASP A 14 -1.54 -2.24 -13.19
N LEU A 15 -0.53 -1.95 -14.03
CA LEU A 15 0.11 -0.64 -14.04
C LEU A 15 -0.83 0.51 -14.46
N ARG A 16 -1.90 0.24 -15.21
CA ARG A 16 -2.90 1.29 -15.56
C ARG A 16 -3.72 1.71 -14.34
N MET A 17 -3.89 0.83 -13.36
CA MET A 17 -4.63 1.16 -12.12
C MET A 17 -3.95 2.29 -11.34
N LEU A 18 -2.63 2.43 -11.53
CA LEU A 18 -1.83 3.50 -10.93
C LEU A 18 -1.76 4.76 -11.80
N ASP A 19 -2.41 4.80 -12.96
CA ASP A 19 -2.38 5.96 -13.84
C ASP A 19 -3.24 7.10 -13.27
N PRO A 20 -2.67 8.27 -12.91
CA PRO A 20 -3.43 9.38 -12.34
C PRO A 20 -4.43 9.98 -13.33
N LEU A 21 -4.24 9.77 -14.64
CA LEU A 21 -5.20 10.21 -15.66
C LEU A 21 -6.44 9.30 -15.73
N LEU A 22 -6.38 8.13 -15.09
CA LEU A 22 -7.46 7.16 -15.06
C LEU A 22 -8.04 7.08 -13.64
N SER A 23 -9.34 7.33 -13.51
CA SER A 23 -10.03 7.23 -12.22
C SER A 23 -10.37 5.77 -11.92
N TYR A 24 -9.41 5.04 -11.37
CA TYR A 24 -9.64 3.69 -10.84
C TYR A 24 -10.06 3.74 -9.36
N PRO A 25 -10.95 2.82 -8.92
CA PRO A 25 -11.30 2.69 -7.52
C PRO A 25 -10.09 2.25 -6.68
N SER A 26 -10.18 2.46 -5.36
CA SER A 26 -9.18 1.95 -4.43
C SER A 26 -9.06 0.43 -4.57
N THR A 27 -7.83 -0.09 -4.60
CA THR A 27 -7.55 -1.51 -4.71
C THR A 27 -6.19 -1.91 -4.13
N ILE A 28 -6.14 -3.07 -3.47
CA ILE A 28 -4.93 -3.78 -3.06
C ILE A 28 -4.90 -5.12 -3.79
N LEU A 29 -3.85 -5.36 -4.56
CA LEU A 29 -3.76 -6.54 -5.41
C LEU A 29 -2.42 -7.25 -5.23
N GLY A 30 -2.48 -8.47 -4.68
CA GLY A 30 -1.34 -9.39 -4.66
C GLY A 30 -1.04 -9.97 -6.04
N ARG A 31 0.24 -10.09 -6.36
CA ARG A 31 0.78 -10.78 -7.54
C ARG A 31 2.03 -11.56 -7.14
N ASP A 32 2.51 -12.41 -8.04
CA ASP A 32 3.66 -13.30 -7.81
C ASP A 32 4.88 -12.60 -7.18
N ARG A 33 5.22 -11.39 -7.66
CA ARG A 33 6.44 -10.66 -7.26
C ARG A 33 6.18 -9.25 -6.73
N ALA A 34 4.91 -8.84 -6.62
CA ALA A 34 4.56 -7.48 -6.22
C ALA A 34 3.15 -7.37 -5.62
N ILE A 35 2.93 -6.36 -4.78
CA ILE A 35 1.62 -5.89 -4.38
C ILE A 35 1.39 -4.54 -5.05
N VAL A 36 0.27 -4.40 -5.74
CA VAL A 36 -0.17 -3.12 -6.31
C VAL A 36 -1.10 -2.45 -5.31
N VAL A 37 -0.75 -1.25 -4.88
CA VAL A 37 -1.52 -0.46 -3.92
C VAL A 37 -2.02 0.80 -4.61
N ASN A 38 -3.33 0.92 -4.77
CA ASN A 38 -4.01 2.15 -5.18
C ASN A 38 -5.00 2.51 -4.08
N LEU A 39 -4.60 3.32 -3.10
CA LEU A 39 -5.46 3.71 -1.98
C LEU A 39 -5.54 5.23 -1.93
N GLU A 40 -6.66 5.78 -2.38
CA GLU A 40 -6.91 7.23 -2.38
C GLU A 40 -5.79 8.04 -3.09
N HIS A 41 -4.86 8.59 -2.33
CA HIS A 41 -3.73 9.37 -2.82
C HIS A 41 -2.45 8.55 -2.96
N VAL A 42 -2.38 7.38 -2.33
CA VAL A 42 -1.22 6.50 -2.32
C VAL A 42 -1.30 5.56 -3.52
N ARG A 43 -0.31 5.65 -4.39
CA ARG A 43 -0.14 4.75 -5.55
C ARG A 43 1.25 4.16 -5.49
N ALA A 44 1.33 2.87 -5.19
CA ALA A 44 2.60 2.20 -4.96
C ALA A 44 2.64 0.80 -5.59
N ILE A 45 3.86 0.37 -5.91
CA ILE A 45 4.17 -1.03 -6.23
C ILE A 45 5.16 -1.50 -5.17
N VAL A 46 4.74 -2.45 -4.35
CA VAL A 46 5.54 -3.01 -3.28
C VAL A 46 6.13 -4.33 -3.75
N THR A 47 7.43 -4.52 -3.60
CA THR A 47 8.10 -5.81 -3.83
C THR A 47 8.57 -6.38 -2.49
N ALA A 48 9.29 -7.51 -2.50
CA ALA A 48 9.87 -8.07 -1.27
C ALA A 48 11.03 -7.23 -0.67
N ALA A 49 11.57 -6.25 -1.40
CA ALA A 49 12.78 -5.53 -0.99
C ALA A 49 12.72 -4.01 -1.20
N GLU A 50 11.84 -3.54 -2.09
CA GLU A 50 11.70 -2.12 -2.40
C GLU A 50 10.25 -1.76 -2.72
N VAL A 51 9.89 -0.49 -2.54
CA VAL A 51 8.61 0.09 -2.93
C VAL A 51 8.82 1.22 -3.92
N LEU A 52 8.04 1.20 -4.99
CA LEU A 52 7.98 2.24 -6.02
C LEU A 52 6.73 3.09 -5.77
N VAL A 53 6.91 4.31 -5.24
CA VAL A 53 5.79 5.24 -5.04
C VAL A 53 5.67 6.15 -6.26
N ARG A 54 4.46 6.30 -6.78
CA ARG A 54 4.19 7.19 -7.90
C ARG A 54 3.94 8.62 -7.44
N ASP A 55 4.42 9.58 -8.23
CA ASP A 55 4.19 11.02 -8.06
C ASP A 55 4.52 11.55 -6.64
N PRO A 56 5.76 11.39 -6.16
CA PRO A 56 6.17 11.87 -4.83
C PRO A 56 6.17 13.40 -4.72
N SER A 57 6.05 14.11 -5.84
CA SER A 57 5.94 15.57 -5.88
C SER A 57 4.62 16.08 -5.30
N ASN A 58 3.61 15.22 -5.18
CA ASN A 58 2.33 15.56 -4.58
C ASN A 58 2.48 15.96 -3.10
N PRO A 59 2.13 17.20 -2.70
CA PRO A 59 2.28 17.65 -1.31
C PRO A 59 1.51 16.80 -0.29
N ARG A 60 0.40 16.16 -0.70
CA ARG A 60 -0.39 15.28 0.17
C ARG A 60 0.37 14.01 0.58
N LEU A 61 1.35 13.58 -0.22
CA LEU A 61 2.16 12.39 0.05
C LEU A 61 3.37 12.68 0.95
N ARG A 62 3.72 13.94 1.24
CA ARG A 62 4.89 14.24 2.08
C ARG A 62 4.84 13.57 3.46
N PRO A 63 3.72 13.62 4.21
CA PRO A 63 3.64 12.94 5.50
C PRO A 63 3.78 11.42 5.36
N PHE A 64 3.22 10.84 4.29
CA PHE A 64 3.38 9.43 3.97
C PHE A 64 4.85 9.05 3.73
N LEU A 65 5.56 9.81 2.89
CA LEU A 65 6.95 9.53 2.57
C LEU A 65 7.88 9.66 3.79
N GLN A 66 7.62 10.63 4.66
CA GLN A 66 8.35 10.79 5.91
C GLN A 66 8.19 9.57 6.82
N GLU A 67 6.95 9.09 7.00
CA GLU A 67 6.66 7.92 7.80
C GLU A 67 7.25 6.65 7.17
N LEU A 68 7.11 6.50 5.85
CA LEU A 68 7.69 5.39 5.10
C LEU A 68 9.20 5.31 5.32
N HIS A 69 9.92 6.42 5.17
CA HIS A 69 11.35 6.45 5.44
C HIS A 69 11.69 6.12 6.89
N ALA A 70 10.94 6.66 7.84
CA ALA A 70 11.19 6.43 9.27
C ALA A 70 11.04 4.94 9.62
N ARG A 71 10.01 4.26 9.08
CA ARG A 71 9.77 2.84 9.35
C ARG A 71 10.74 1.92 8.63
N LEU A 72 11.14 2.25 7.41
CA LEU A 72 12.13 1.47 6.67
C LEU A 72 13.54 1.62 7.25
N ALA A 73 13.86 2.77 7.85
CA ALA A 73 15.15 3.01 8.49
C ALA A 73 15.32 2.34 9.87
N LEU A 74 14.24 1.81 10.48
CA LEU A 74 14.33 1.10 11.75
C LEU A 74 15.09 -0.23 11.54
N PRO A 75 16.23 -0.44 12.22
CA PRO A 75 16.97 -1.70 12.12
C PRO A 75 16.07 -2.85 12.58
N ASP A 76 16.15 -3.98 11.86
CA ASP A 76 15.49 -5.21 12.27
C ASP A 76 16.02 -5.62 13.66
N ALA A 77 15.26 -5.28 14.70
CA ALA A 77 15.59 -5.62 16.08
C ALA A 77 15.61 -7.15 16.26
N VAL A 78 16.84 -7.67 16.30
CA VAL A 78 17.25 -8.98 16.85
C VAL A 78 17.16 -10.16 15.88
N THR A 79 18.25 -10.33 15.13
CA THR A 79 18.80 -11.64 14.80
C THR A 79 19.16 -12.36 16.13
N THR A 80 18.23 -13.11 16.72
CA THR A 80 18.65 -14.20 17.62
C THR A 80 19.22 -15.29 16.73
N ASN A 81 20.54 -15.38 16.73
CA ASN A 81 21.31 -16.51 16.21
C ASN A 81 20.65 -17.84 16.61
N PRO A 82 20.59 -18.86 15.74
CA PRO A 82 20.36 -20.22 16.19
C PRO A 82 21.66 -20.69 16.86
N ALA A 83 21.80 -20.40 18.15
CA ALA A 83 22.72 -21.17 18.97
C ALA A 83 22.10 -22.56 19.15
N THR A 84 22.80 -23.55 18.63
CA THR A 84 22.78 -24.96 19.07
C THR A 84 22.49 -25.08 20.57
N ASP A 85 21.45 -25.80 20.95
CA ASP A 85 21.59 -26.84 21.96
C ASP A 85 20.49 -27.91 21.82
N GLY A 86 20.89 -29.17 21.94
CA GLY A 86 19.99 -30.31 21.94
C GLY A 86 19.39 -30.55 23.33
N GLY A 87 18.21 -31.16 23.37
CA GLY A 87 17.61 -31.67 24.61
C GLY A 87 16.10 -31.77 24.54
N ASP A 88 15.60 -32.99 24.49
CA ASP A 88 14.19 -33.39 24.58
C ASP A 88 13.49 -32.80 25.83
N ASP A 89 12.27 -32.28 25.69
CA ASP A 89 11.13 -32.66 26.56
C ASP A 89 9.78 -32.14 26.05
N GLN A 90 8.73 -32.90 26.31
CA GLN A 90 7.35 -32.74 25.86
C GLN A 90 6.62 -31.55 26.51
N GLY A 91 5.75 -30.91 25.73
CA GLY A 91 4.49 -30.37 26.25
C GLY A 91 4.55 -28.98 26.91
N ASN A 92 4.81 -27.93 26.12
CA ASN A 92 4.17 -26.63 26.36
C ASN A 92 4.14 -25.82 25.06
N VAL A 93 2.95 -25.57 24.52
CA VAL A 93 2.76 -24.67 23.37
C VAL A 93 3.08 -23.26 23.84
N PRO A 94 4.12 -22.57 23.35
CA PRO A 94 4.31 -21.17 23.68
C PRO A 94 3.39 -20.37 22.76
N ILE A 95 2.17 -20.09 23.22
CA ILE A 95 1.43 -18.90 22.79
C ILE A 95 2.16 -17.72 23.44
N SER A 96 3.14 -17.14 22.74
CA SER A 96 3.82 -15.95 23.23
C SER A 96 4.32 -15.11 22.06
N GLY A 97 3.77 -13.90 21.95
CA GLY A 97 4.16 -12.87 21.01
C GLY A 97 5.58 -12.38 21.28
N SER A 98 6.58 -13.07 20.70
CA SER A 98 7.73 -12.34 20.19
C SER A 98 7.22 -11.51 19.03
N ALA A 99 7.35 -10.18 19.11
CA ALA A 99 7.02 -9.29 18.01
C ALA A 99 7.96 -9.63 16.84
N LYS A 100 7.57 -10.62 16.02
CA LYS A 100 8.24 -10.92 14.77
C LYS A 100 8.09 -9.68 13.91
N ILE A 101 9.23 -9.09 13.57
CA ILE A 101 9.28 -7.95 12.67
C ILE A 101 8.55 -8.36 11.38
N PRO A 102 7.54 -7.60 10.94
CA PRO A 102 6.82 -7.94 9.73
C PRO A 102 7.78 -7.89 8.53
N PRO A 103 7.63 -8.77 7.53
CA PRO A 103 8.34 -8.67 6.26
C PRO A 103 8.19 -7.29 5.61
N PHE A 104 9.15 -6.92 4.75
CA PHE A 104 9.20 -5.61 4.10
C PHE A 104 7.86 -5.22 3.46
N GLU A 105 7.25 -6.14 2.71
CA GLU A 105 6.00 -5.88 2.01
C GLU A 105 4.85 -5.48 2.95
N PHE A 106 4.81 -6.05 4.15
CA PHE A 106 3.78 -5.75 5.15
C PHE A 106 4.10 -4.50 5.96
N LYS A 107 5.39 -4.18 6.20
CA LYS A 107 5.79 -2.87 6.76
C LYS A 107 5.31 -1.73 5.86
N VAL A 108 5.53 -1.86 4.55
CA VAL A 108 5.10 -0.84 3.57
C VAL A 108 3.58 -0.77 3.50
N LEU A 109 2.90 -1.91 3.41
CA LEU A 109 1.44 -1.96 3.34
C LEU A 109 0.78 -1.33 4.57
N GLU A 110 1.33 -1.56 5.76
CA GLU A 110 0.89 -0.93 7.01
C GLU A 110 0.94 0.59 6.92
N VAL A 111 2.06 1.16 6.47
CA VAL A 111 2.21 2.62 6.29
C VAL A 111 1.20 3.17 5.27
N CYS A 112 0.95 2.44 4.18
CA CYS A 112 -0.04 2.84 3.18
C CYS A 112 -1.46 2.91 3.78
N LEU A 113 -1.86 1.89 4.54
CA LEU A 113 -3.17 1.80 5.17
C LEU A 113 -3.36 2.85 6.27
N GLU A 114 -2.34 3.04 7.11
CA GLU A 114 -2.37 4.04 8.16
C GLU A 114 -2.49 5.45 7.59
N HIS A 115 -1.68 5.80 6.59
CA HIS A 115 -1.75 7.12 5.98
C HIS A 115 -3.12 7.39 5.35
N THR A 116 -3.66 6.40 4.64
CA THR A 116 -5.00 6.50 4.03
C THR A 116 -6.07 6.74 5.09
N SER A 117 -6.05 5.96 6.17
CA SER A 117 -6.98 6.10 7.29
C SER A 117 -6.88 7.49 7.94
N LYS A 118 -5.66 7.96 8.19
CA LYS A 118 -5.39 9.28 8.79
C LYS A 118 -5.87 10.43 7.92
N CYS A 119 -5.72 10.33 6.59
CA CYS A 119 -6.25 11.32 5.66
C CYS A 119 -7.78 11.39 5.75
N MET A 120 -8.46 10.23 5.73
CA MET A 120 -9.92 10.18 5.82
C MET A 120 -10.45 10.69 7.16
N GLU A 121 -9.76 10.37 8.27
CA GLU A 121 -10.08 10.88 9.61
C GLU A 121 -9.92 12.41 9.68
N THR A 122 -8.85 12.94 9.09
CA THR A 122 -8.62 14.39 9.02
C THR A 122 -9.72 15.09 8.21
N GLU A 123 -10.09 14.53 7.05
CA GLU A 123 -11.20 15.06 6.24
C GLU A 123 -12.54 15.00 7.00
N THR A 124 -12.77 13.94 7.76
CA THR A 124 -13.97 13.79 8.61
C THR A 124 -14.00 14.86 9.70
N SER A 125 -12.91 15.04 10.44
CA SER A 125 -12.78 16.06 11.47
C SER A 125 -13.02 17.49 10.94
N VAL A 126 -12.48 17.81 9.76
CA VAL A 126 -12.73 19.10 9.10
C VAL A 126 -14.20 19.26 8.76
N LEU A 127 -14.81 18.24 8.16
CA LEU A 127 -16.21 18.28 7.77
C LEU A 127 -17.13 18.44 8.98
N GLU A 128 -16.83 17.77 10.10
CA GLU A 128 -17.55 17.93 11.36
C GLU A 128 -17.46 19.37 11.89
N SER A 129 -16.26 19.94 11.89
CA SER A 129 -16.02 21.31 12.36
C SER A 129 -16.79 22.37 11.57
N GLU A 130 -17.13 22.09 10.31
CA GLU A 130 -17.94 22.95 9.44
C GLU A 130 -19.44 22.63 9.54
N ALA A 131 -19.79 21.35 9.71
CA ALA A 131 -21.16 20.87 9.77
C ALA A 131 -21.91 21.37 11.00
N TYR A 132 -21.31 21.28 12.19
CA TYR A 132 -22.02 21.65 13.42
C TYR A 132 -22.43 23.13 13.44
N PRO A 133 -21.56 24.12 13.10
CA PRO A 133 -21.97 25.51 13.01
C PRO A 133 -23.04 25.77 11.95
N ALA A 134 -22.92 25.16 10.77
CA ALA A 134 -23.89 25.36 9.68
C ALA A 134 -25.29 24.82 10.04
N LEU A 135 -25.34 23.70 10.76
CA LEU A 135 -26.60 23.11 11.24
C LEU A 135 -27.23 23.95 12.36
N ASP A 136 -26.43 24.49 13.28
CA ASP A 136 -26.91 25.40 14.32
C ASP A 136 -27.48 26.67 13.68
N GLU A 137 -26.74 27.27 12.75
CA GLU A 137 -27.19 28.47 12.04
C GLU A 137 -28.49 28.22 11.26
N LEU A 138 -28.60 27.09 10.56
CA LEU A 138 -29.83 26.70 9.87
C LEU A 138 -31.01 26.52 10.83
N THR A 139 -30.75 26.00 12.04
CA THR A 139 -31.76 25.84 13.10
C THR A 139 -32.24 27.20 13.63
N THR A 140 -31.35 28.19 13.72
CA THR A 140 -31.74 29.56 14.11
C THR A 140 -32.47 30.32 13.00
N LYS A 141 -32.06 30.13 11.74
CA LYS A 141 -32.60 30.85 10.59
C LYS A 141 -32.60 29.97 9.34
N VAL A 142 -33.80 29.64 8.88
CA VAL A 142 -33.99 28.99 7.58
C VAL A 142 -33.84 30.04 6.47
N SER A 143 -32.76 29.94 5.71
CA SER A 143 -32.46 30.81 4.57
C SER A 143 -31.93 29.98 3.39
N THR A 144 -32.03 30.51 2.16
CA THR A 144 -31.48 29.83 0.98
C THR A 144 -29.97 29.63 1.07
N SER A 145 -29.25 30.60 1.66
CA SER A 145 -27.80 30.49 1.91
C SER A 145 -27.48 29.33 2.84
N ASN A 146 -28.15 29.26 3.99
CA ASN A 146 -27.87 28.26 5.02
C ASN A 146 -28.22 26.85 4.52
N LEU A 147 -29.28 26.72 3.70
CA LEU A 147 -29.62 25.47 3.04
C LEU A 147 -28.58 25.06 2.00
N ASP A 148 -28.03 26.00 1.24
CA ASP A 148 -26.96 25.74 0.28
C ASP A 148 -25.67 25.32 0.97
N ASP A 149 -25.29 25.95 2.08
CA ASP A 149 -24.12 25.58 2.88
C ASP A 149 -24.24 24.16 3.44
N VAL A 150 -25.38 23.83 4.08
CA VAL A 150 -25.66 22.46 4.56
C VAL A 150 -25.71 21.45 3.41
N ARG A 151 -26.24 21.84 2.23
CA ARG A 151 -26.23 20.97 1.04
C ARG A 151 -24.81 20.68 0.56
N GLN A 152 -23.92 21.68 0.54
CA GLN A 152 -22.53 21.50 0.14
C GLN A 152 -21.79 20.56 1.11
N ILE A 153 -21.99 20.76 2.42
CA ILE A 153 -21.43 19.89 3.47
C ILE A 153 -21.94 18.46 3.30
N LYS A 154 -23.26 18.27 3.12
CA LYS A 154 -23.85 16.95 2.86
C LYS A 154 -23.25 16.28 1.62
N ASN A 155 -23.06 17.02 0.52
CA ASN A 155 -22.47 16.45 -0.69
C ASN A 155 -21.03 15.96 -0.45
N ARG A 156 -20.23 16.75 0.29
CA ARG A 156 -18.88 16.35 0.69
C ARG A 156 -18.89 15.13 1.61
N LEU A 157 -19.85 15.06 2.54
CA LEU A 157 -20.02 13.90 3.43
C LEU A 157 -20.34 12.64 2.65
N VAL A 158 -21.27 12.71 1.69
CA VAL A 158 -21.61 11.58 0.81
C VAL A 158 -20.41 11.13 -0.01
N GLN A 159 -19.62 12.07 -0.54
CA GLN A 159 -18.39 11.73 -1.27
C GLN A 159 -17.35 11.06 -0.38
N LEU A 160 -17.09 11.59 0.82
CA LEU A 160 -16.15 11.02 1.78
C LEU A 160 -16.60 9.63 2.24
N SER A 161 -17.87 9.48 2.59
CA SER A 161 -18.45 8.19 2.97
C SER A 161 -18.33 7.15 1.85
N GLY A 162 -18.60 7.53 0.60
CA GLY A 162 -18.42 6.65 -0.55
C GLY A 162 -16.95 6.26 -0.81
N ARG A 163 -16.00 7.14 -0.51
CA ARG A 163 -14.56 6.86 -0.55
C ARG A 163 -14.14 5.86 0.54
N VAL A 164 -14.55 6.10 1.78
CA VAL A 164 -14.30 5.19 2.92
C VAL A 164 -14.88 3.81 2.66
N GLN A 165 -16.11 3.76 2.14
CA GLN A 165 -16.76 2.50 1.82
C GLN A 165 -15.99 1.70 0.78
N LYS A 166 -15.49 2.33 -0.30
CA LYS A 166 -14.67 1.64 -1.30
C LYS A 166 -13.39 1.04 -0.72
N VAL A 167 -12.70 1.78 0.15
CA VAL A 167 -11.49 1.28 0.80
C VAL A 167 -11.82 0.10 1.72
N ARG A 168 -12.89 0.21 2.52
CA ARG A 168 -13.36 -0.88 3.39
C ARG A 168 -13.73 -2.12 2.57
N ASP A 169 -14.55 -1.96 1.53
CA ASP A 169 -15.07 -3.06 0.73
C ASP A 169 -13.92 -3.81 0.01
N ASP A 170 -12.88 -3.09 -0.43
CA ASP A 170 -11.69 -3.72 -1.03
C ASP A 170 -10.84 -4.49 0.00
N ILE A 171 -10.67 -3.95 1.22
CA ILE A 171 -9.99 -4.65 2.31
C ILE A 171 -10.79 -5.89 2.74
N GLU A 172 -12.11 -5.78 2.86
CA GLU A 172 -13.00 -6.90 3.20
C GLU A 172 -12.90 -8.00 2.14
N HIS A 173 -12.99 -7.63 0.86
CA HIS A 173 -12.85 -8.59 -0.23
C HIS A 173 -11.50 -9.31 -0.22
N LEU A 174 -10.41 -8.57 0.02
CA LEU A 174 -9.07 -9.14 0.15
C LEU A 174 -8.99 -10.12 1.34
N LEU A 175 -9.55 -9.76 2.49
CA LEU A 175 -9.53 -10.60 3.70
C LEU A 175 -10.41 -11.85 3.57
N ASP A 176 -11.42 -11.83 2.71
CA ASP A 176 -12.33 -12.95 2.48
C ASP A 176 -11.72 -14.05 1.57
N ASP A 177 -10.67 -13.76 0.81
CA ASP A 177 -10.00 -14.72 -0.08
C ASP A 177 -8.56 -15.03 0.36
N ASP A 178 -8.37 -16.21 0.96
CA ASP A 178 -7.05 -16.72 1.37
C ASP A 178 -6.05 -16.78 0.21
N THR A 179 -6.52 -16.97 -1.03
CA THR A 179 -5.66 -17.01 -2.22
C THR A 179 -5.06 -15.65 -2.49
N ASP A 180 -5.88 -14.59 -2.47
CA ASP A 180 -5.42 -13.22 -2.69
C ASP A 180 -4.53 -12.74 -1.53
N MET A 181 -4.84 -13.16 -0.30
CA MET A 181 -3.97 -12.94 0.85
C MET A 181 -2.63 -13.66 0.71
N CYS A 182 -2.63 -14.93 0.28
CA CYS A 182 -1.41 -15.70 0.03
C CYS A 182 -0.55 -15.05 -1.06
N GLU A 183 -1.18 -14.43 -2.06
CA GLU A 183 -0.47 -13.77 -3.15
C GLU A 183 0.43 -12.63 -2.65
N MET A 184 0.12 -12.02 -1.50
CA MET A 184 0.87 -10.92 -0.90
C MET A 184 2.15 -11.33 -0.14
N TYR A 185 2.40 -12.62 0.11
CA TYR A 185 3.59 -13.07 0.87
C TYR A 185 4.87 -13.09 0.00
N LEU A 186 5.32 -11.92 -0.44
CA LEU A 186 6.41 -11.75 -1.41
C LEU A 186 7.77 -12.26 -0.90
N THR A 187 8.13 -11.93 0.35
CA THR A 187 9.40 -12.37 0.95
C THR A 187 9.49 -13.88 1.00
N ARG A 188 8.38 -14.55 1.33
CA ARG A 188 8.30 -16.01 1.34
C ARG A 188 8.44 -16.58 -0.08
N LYS A 189 7.73 -16.02 -1.06
CA LYS A 189 7.82 -16.46 -2.47
C LYS A 189 9.25 -16.33 -3.01
N LEU A 190 9.93 -15.20 -2.71
CA LEU A 190 11.31 -14.97 -3.10
C LEU A 190 12.27 -16.02 -2.48
N ALA A 191 12.08 -16.37 -1.21
CA ALA A 191 12.88 -17.40 -0.54
C ALA A 191 12.74 -18.79 -1.21
N PHE A 192 11.52 -19.18 -1.60
CA PHE A 192 11.29 -20.46 -2.29
C PHE A 192 11.83 -20.49 -3.73
N GLN A 193 11.79 -19.35 -4.45
CA GLN A 193 12.38 -19.24 -5.79
C GLN A 193 13.91 -19.36 -5.76
N GLY A 194 14.56 -18.84 -4.71
CA GLY A 194 16.00 -19.01 -4.49
C GLY A 194 16.42 -20.48 -4.38
N VAL A 195 15.63 -21.31 -3.69
CA VAL A 195 15.91 -22.75 -3.52
C VAL A 195 15.71 -23.54 -4.82
N ASN A 196 14.74 -23.17 -5.65
CA ASN A 196 14.47 -23.85 -6.93
C ASN A 196 15.45 -23.47 -8.05
N ASN A 197 16.05 -22.27 -8.01
CA ASN A 197 17.04 -21.87 -9.00
C ASN A 197 18.44 -22.46 -8.76
N GLU A 198 18.77 -22.90 -7.54
CA GLU A 198 20.03 -23.62 -7.28
C GLU A 198 20.10 -25.02 -7.92
N SER A 199 18.95 -25.56 -8.36
CA SER A 199 18.88 -26.87 -9.03
C SER A 199 18.78 -26.78 -10.57
N SER A 200 18.83 -25.58 -11.16
CA SER A 200 18.73 -25.39 -12.61
C SER A 200 19.68 -24.29 -13.11
N VAL A 201 20.99 -24.55 -13.10
CA VAL A 201 21.97 -23.69 -13.79
C VAL A 201 22.51 -24.43 -15.01
N ASN A 202 21.89 -24.18 -16.16
CA ASN A 202 22.53 -24.20 -17.47
C ASN A 202 21.60 -23.54 -18.49
N VAL A 203 22.07 -22.46 -19.11
CA VAL A 203 22.32 -22.32 -20.56
C VAL A 203 22.60 -20.84 -20.84
N ASP A 204 23.74 -20.63 -21.50
CA ASP A 204 24.20 -19.39 -22.12
C ASP A 204 23.12 -18.68 -22.95
N SER A 205 23.16 -17.34 -23.00
CA SER A 205 23.13 -16.62 -24.29
C SER A 205 23.51 -15.15 -24.17
N ASN A 206 24.33 -14.78 -25.14
CA ASN A 206 24.96 -13.49 -25.39
C ASN A 206 23.99 -12.48 -26.03
N LYS A 207 24.13 -11.21 -25.61
CA LYS A 207 23.83 -9.91 -26.28
C LYS A 207 22.69 -9.80 -27.29
N HIS A 208 21.80 -8.83 -27.03
CA HIS A 208 21.58 -7.71 -27.95
C HIS A 208 21.17 -6.44 -27.19
N ALA A 209 21.94 -5.38 -27.34
CA ALA A 209 21.58 -4.03 -26.90
C ALA A 209 20.86 -3.32 -28.06
N PHE A 210 19.65 -2.83 -27.81
CA PHE A 210 18.99 -1.82 -28.63
C PHE A 210 18.74 -0.58 -27.77
N PRO A 211 19.00 0.63 -28.29
CA PRO A 211 18.70 1.86 -27.58
C PRO A 211 17.23 2.21 -27.84
N ASP A 212 16.46 2.64 -26.83
CA ASP A 212 15.41 3.63 -27.08
C ASP A 212 14.83 4.31 -25.84
N HIS A 213 14.83 5.64 -25.95
CA HIS A 213 14.06 6.68 -25.28
C HIS A 213 13.49 6.44 -23.87
N ASP A 214 14.24 6.93 -22.89
CA ASP A 214 13.78 7.18 -21.52
C ASP A 214 13.03 8.52 -21.39
N HIS A 215 11.72 8.43 -21.19
CA HIS A 215 10.88 9.53 -20.66
C HIS A 215 9.86 9.04 -19.63
N ASP A 216 10.16 7.93 -18.95
CA ASP A 216 9.28 7.32 -17.94
C ASP A 216 9.94 7.16 -16.56
N HIS A 217 11.21 7.56 -16.43
CA HIS A 217 11.98 7.46 -15.19
C HIS A 217 11.56 8.49 -14.10
N GLU A 218 10.76 9.49 -14.44
CA GLU A 218 10.42 10.60 -13.53
C GLU A 218 9.11 10.39 -12.74
N LYS A 219 8.37 9.31 -12.99
CA LYS A 219 7.04 9.10 -12.38
C LYS A 219 7.04 8.30 -11.08
N TYR A 220 8.10 7.53 -10.83
CA TYR A 220 8.21 6.67 -9.65
C TYR A 220 9.52 6.93 -8.92
N VAL A 221 9.46 6.94 -7.58
CA VAL A 221 10.65 6.96 -6.73
C VAL A 221 10.69 5.69 -5.90
N THR A 222 11.88 5.09 -5.87
CA THR A 222 12.19 3.85 -5.17
C THR A 222 12.60 4.12 -3.73
N TYR A 223 12.09 3.31 -2.81
CA TYR A 223 12.49 3.27 -1.40
C TYR A 223 12.76 1.82 -0.97
N SER A 224 13.82 1.61 -0.21
CA SER A 224 14.29 0.30 0.28
C SER A 224 14.71 0.39 1.73
#